data_AF-A0A848KLS0-F1
#
_entry.id   AF-A0A848KLS0-F1
#
_cell.length_a   1.000
_cell.length_b   1.000
_cell.length_c   1.000
_cell.angle_alpha   90.00
_cell.angle_beta   90.00
_cell.angle_gamma   90.00
#
_symmetry.space_group_name_H-M   'P 1'
#
loop_
_entity.id
_entity.type
_entity.pdbx_description
1 polymer ?
#
loop_
_entity_poly.entity_id
_entity_poly.type
_entity_poly.pdbx_seq_one_letter_code
_entity_poly.pdbx_strand_id
1 'polypeptide(L)'
;MNAAAGLLEGRHDHAVRRAAIIAANPGLQERELHKLTKMAAMAATALRERGTHEPVASLAAQSAVTVFQVAFTQWVGTVGDPGSLADCIARTAAELRALV
;
A
#
# COMPACT_ATOMS: atom_id res chain seq x y z
N MET A 1 4.96 -2.48 5.84
CA MET A 1 4.36 -2.85 4.54
C MET A 1 4.94 -4.14 3.96
N ASN A 2 6.26 -4.39 4.04
CA ASN A 2 6.87 -5.61 3.47
C ASN A 2 6.24 -6.93 3.96
N ALA A 3 5.86 -7.03 5.24
CA ALA A 3 5.15 -8.20 5.75
C ALA A 3 3.77 -8.42 5.07
N ALA A 4 3.09 -7.35 4.65
CA ALA A 4 1.84 -7.44 3.90
C ALA A 4 2.09 -7.82 2.43
N ALA A 5 3.25 -7.49 1.87
CA ALA A 5 3.64 -7.91 0.52
C ALA A 5 3.78 -9.43 0.42
N GLY A 6 4.36 -10.07 1.45
CA GLY A 6 4.47 -11.53 1.53
C GLY A 6 3.10 -12.26 1.55
N LEU A 7 2.02 -11.61 2.02
CA LEU A 7 0.66 -12.19 1.97
C LEU A 7 0.06 -12.22 0.55
N LEU A 8 0.63 -11.44 -0.36
CA LEU A 8 0.21 -11.30 -1.75
C LEU A 8 1.20 -11.95 -2.73
N GLU A 9 2.35 -12.40 -2.23
CA GLU A 9 3.36 -13.12 -2.99
C GLU A 9 2.78 -14.44 -3.51
N GLY A 10 3.05 -14.76 -4.78
CA GLY A 10 2.44 -15.91 -5.47
C GLY A 10 0.94 -15.74 -5.80
N ARG A 11 0.35 -14.56 -5.58
CA ARG A 11 -1.08 -14.27 -5.86
C ARG A 11 -1.28 -13.12 -6.85
N HIS A 12 -0.30 -12.87 -7.73
CA HIS A 12 -0.35 -11.76 -8.70
C HIS A 12 -1.59 -11.80 -9.59
N ASP A 13 -1.88 -12.93 -10.26
CA ASP A 13 -3.09 -13.08 -11.10
C ASP A 13 -4.40 -12.82 -10.35
N HIS A 14 -4.46 -13.17 -9.07
CA HIS A 14 -5.61 -12.87 -8.22
C HIS A 14 -5.67 -11.37 -7.90
N ALA A 15 -4.54 -10.75 -7.58
CA ALA A 15 -4.44 -9.32 -7.32
C ALA A 15 -4.84 -8.48 -8.54
N VAL A 16 -4.38 -8.86 -9.75
CA VAL A 16 -4.76 -8.22 -11.03
C VAL A 16 -6.26 -8.31 -11.25
N ARG A 17 -6.86 -9.51 -11.14
CA ARG A 17 -8.31 -9.70 -11.30
C ARG A 17 -9.12 -8.90 -10.28
N ARG A 18 -8.70 -8.90 -9.01
CA ARG A 18 -9.34 -8.11 -7.96
C ARG A 18 -9.26 -6.62 -8.25
N ALA A 19 -8.08 -6.13 -8.67
CA ALA A 19 -7.89 -4.72 -9.00
C ALA A 19 -8.81 -4.28 -10.16
N ALA A 20 -8.93 -5.12 -11.20
CA ALA A 20 -9.84 -4.86 -12.32
C ALA A 20 -11.31 -4.80 -11.88
N ILE A 21 -11.76 -5.73 -11.03
CA ILE A 21 -13.12 -5.73 -10.49
C ILE A 21 -13.38 -4.46 -9.65
N ILE A 22 -12.46 -4.09 -8.77
CA ILE A 22 -12.62 -2.88 -7.95
C ILE A 22 -12.65 -1.64 -8.84
N ALA A 23 -11.77 -1.55 -9.83
CA ALA A 23 -11.72 -0.41 -10.76
C ALA A 23 -13.02 -0.26 -11.56
N ALA A 24 -13.72 -1.34 -11.89
CA ALA A 24 -15.00 -1.28 -12.61
C ALA A 24 -16.21 -0.92 -11.73
N ASN A 25 -16.09 -0.86 -10.40
CA ASN A 25 -17.22 -0.76 -9.48
C ASN A 25 -17.05 0.38 -8.46
N PRO A 26 -17.72 1.54 -8.63
CA PRO A 26 -17.58 2.70 -7.74
C PRO A 26 -17.76 2.39 -6.24
N GLY A 27 -18.79 1.62 -5.87
CA GLY A 27 -19.01 1.24 -4.47
C GLY A 27 -17.89 0.36 -3.88
N LEU A 28 -17.19 -0.42 -4.72
CA LEU A 28 -16.00 -1.16 -4.27
C LEU A 28 -14.77 -0.24 -4.15
N GLN A 29 -14.65 0.77 -5.01
CA GLN A 29 -13.60 1.78 -4.89
C GLN A 29 -13.74 2.56 -3.57
N GLU A 30 -14.95 3.02 -3.25
CA GLU A 30 -15.25 3.72 -1.99
C GLU A 30 -14.90 2.86 -0.77
N ARG A 31 -15.30 1.58 -0.80
CA ARG A 31 -15.00 0.64 0.27
C ARG A 31 -13.50 0.38 0.42
N GLU A 32 -12.77 0.29 -0.69
CA GLU A 32 -11.32 0.11 -0.66
C GLU A 32 -10.60 1.34 -0.10
N LEU A 33 -11.00 2.55 -0.50
CA LEU A 33 -10.48 3.80 0.07
C LEU A 33 -10.73 3.85 1.57
N HIS A 34 -11.95 3.53 2.02
CA HIS A 34 -12.28 3.48 3.46
C HIS A 34 -11.42 2.46 4.22
N LYS A 35 -11.17 1.29 3.62
CA LYS A 35 -10.31 0.26 4.20
C LYS A 35 -8.87 0.76 4.38
N LEU A 36 -8.35 1.49 3.40
CA LEU A 36 -6.99 2.02 3.43
C LEU A 36 -6.85 3.16 4.45
N THR A 37 -7.85 4.04 4.57
CA THR A 37 -7.92 5.04 5.64
C THR A 37 -7.91 4.39 7.03
N LYS A 38 -8.70 3.33 7.23
CA LYS A 38 -8.69 2.56 8.48
C LYS A 38 -7.33 1.93 8.76
N MET A 39 -6.67 1.38 7.74
CA MET A 39 -5.34 0.80 7.87
C MET A 39 -4.29 1.83 8.30
N ALA A 40 -4.33 3.05 7.73
CA ALA A 40 -3.45 4.14 8.14
C ALA A 40 -3.71 4.55 9.60
N ALA A 41 -4.98 4.69 10.00
CA ALA A 41 -5.33 5.02 11.38
C ALA A 41 -4.83 3.96 12.39
N MET A 42 -5.01 2.68 12.08
CA MET A 42 -4.49 1.57 12.90
C MET A 42 -2.97 1.58 12.97
N ALA A 43 -2.28 1.83 11.84
CA ALA A 43 -0.83 1.91 11.82
C ALA A 43 -0.31 3.10 12.66
N ALA A 44 -0.96 4.26 12.60
CA ALA A 44 -0.62 5.42 13.42
C ALA A 44 -0.79 5.11 14.91
N THR A 45 -1.90 4.47 15.31
CA THR A 45 -2.11 4.01 16.69
C THR A 45 -0.99 3.09 17.15
N ALA A 46 -0.67 2.07 16.35
CA ALA A 46 0.38 1.12 16.69
C ALA A 46 1.77 1.77 16.77
N LEU A 47 2.04 2.82 15.98
CA LEU A 47 3.28 3.60 16.05
C LEU A 47 3.35 4.41 17.36
N ARG A 48 2.24 5.02 17.78
CA ARG A 48 2.15 5.74 19.06
C ARG A 48 2.35 4.82 20.25
N GLU A 49 1.73 3.65 20.24
CA GLU A 49 1.93 2.63 21.29
C GLU A 49 3.40 2.18 21.40
N ARG A 50 4.16 2.28 20.31
CA ARG A 50 5.61 2.02 20.28
C ARG A 50 6.48 3.27 20.54
N GLY A 51 5.90 4.38 20.99
CA GLY A 51 6.62 5.59 21.37
C GLY A 51 6.91 6.58 20.24
N THR A 52 6.34 6.40 19.05
CA THR A 52 6.43 7.43 17.99
C THR A 52 5.40 8.53 18.26
N HIS A 53 5.84 9.76 18.49
CA HIS A 53 4.95 10.88 18.79
C HIS A 53 4.30 11.50 17.54
N GLU A 54 3.24 12.29 17.73
CA GLU A 54 2.66 13.10 16.66
C GLU A 54 3.52 14.34 16.35
N PRO A 55 3.51 14.84 15.10
CA PRO A 55 2.75 14.35 13.93
C PRO A 55 3.43 13.18 13.19
N VAL A 56 4.59 12.71 13.66
CA VAL A 56 5.42 11.72 12.96
C VAL A 56 4.70 10.38 12.80
N ALA A 57 3.96 9.92 13.82
CA ALA A 57 3.19 8.68 13.73
C ALA A 57 2.12 8.73 12.63
N SER A 58 1.34 9.82 12.57
CA SER A 58 0.33 10.02 11.53
C SER A 58 0.97 10.15 10.15
N LEU A 59 2.03 10.94 10.02
CA LEU A 59 2.73 11.14 8.75
C LEU A 59 3.29 9.82 8.23
N ALA A 60 4.03 9.07 9.05
CA ALA A 60 4.60 7.79 8.66
C ALA A 60 3.54 6.77 8.25
N ALA A 61 2.41 6.71 8.96
CA ALA A 61 1.33 5.79 8.64
C ALA A 61 0.64 6.13 7.31
N GLN A 62 0.30 7.40 7.10
CA GLN A 62 -0.31 7.85 5.84
C GLN A 62 0.65 7.65 4.66
N SER A 63 1.90 8.08 4.80
CA SER A 63 2.93 7.88 3.77
C SER A 63 3.14 6.41 3.44
N ALA A 64 3.17 5.52 4.44
CA ALA A 64 3.30 4.09 4.20
C ALA A 64 2.13 3.56 3.35
N VAL A 65 0.88 3.91 3.68
CA VAL A 65 -0.31 3.51 2.92
C VAL A 65 -0.29 4.04 1.49
N THR A 66 0.08 5.31 1.29
CA THR A 66 0.25 5.90 -0.04
C THR A 66 1.29 5.16 -0.87
N VAL A 67 2.48 4.91 -0.30
CA VAL A 67 3.55 4.15 -0.96
C VAL A 67 3.05 2.78 -1.40
N PHE A 68 2.33 2.06 -0.53
CA PHE A 68 1.76 0.77 -0.87
C PHE A 68 0.73 0.85 -2.00
N GLN A 69 -0.20 1.81 -1.98
CA GLN A 69 -1.19 1.96 -3.04
C GLN A 69 -0.52 2.19 -4.40
N VAL A 70 0.45 3.09 -4.45
CA VAL A 70 1.19 3.42 -5.68
C VAL A 70 1.96 2.21 -6.17
N ALA A 71 2.75 1.58 -5.29
CA ALA A 71 3.53 0.38 -5.63
C ALA A 71 2.64 -0.79 -6.09
N PHE A 72 1.52 -1.03 -5.40
CA PHE A 72 0.58 -2.08 -5.76
C PHE A 72 -0.04 -1.84 -7.13
N THR A 73 -0.45 -0.60 -7.42
CA THR A 73 -1.03 -0.22 -8.71
C THR A 73 -0.04 -0.45 -9.85
N GLN A 74 1.22 -0.06 -9.67
CA GLN A 74 2.28 -0.33 -10.64
C GLN A 74 2.49 -1.85 -10.83
N TRP A 75 2.55 -2.59 -9.72
CA TRP A 75 2.80 -4.03 -9.73
C TRP A 75 1.70 -4.83 -10.45
N VAL A 76 0.41 -4.48 -10.25
CA VAL A 76 -0.70 -5.13 -10.98
C VAL A 76 -0.86 -4.64 -12.42
N GLY A 77 -0.39 -3.43 -12.73
CA GLY A 77 -0.47 -2.84 -14.08
C GLY A 77 0.70 -3.21 -15.00
N THR A 78 1.77 -3.80 -14.46
CA THR A 78 2.96 -4.18 -15.25
C THR A 78 2.71 -5.48 -16.00
N VAL A 79 2.90 -5.45 -17.32
CA VAL A 79 2.84 -6.64 -18.19
C VAL A 79 4.22 -7.30 -18.23
N GLY A 80 4.27 -8.62 -18.01
CA GLY A 80 5.53 -9.38 -17.98
C GLY A 80 5.89 -9.82 -16.57
N ASP A 81 7.16 -9.65 -16.18
CA ASP A 81 7.64 -9.90 -14.83
C ASP A 81 7.69 -8.59 -14.03
N PRO A 82 6.70 -8.31 -13.16
CA PRO A 82 6.68 -7.09 -12.35
C PRO A 82 7.71 -7.12 -11.20
N GLY A 83 8.43 -8.23 -11.01
CA GLY A 83 9.21 -8.50 -9.81
C GLY A 83 8.33 -8.74 -8.58
N SER A 84 8.92 -8.73 -7.39
CA SER A 84 8.15 -8.89 -6.16
C SER A 84 7.43 -7.57 -5.80
N LEU A 85 6.26 -7.68 -5.19
CA LEU A 85 5.56 -6.50 -4.66
C LEU A 85 6.40 -5.78 -3.59
N ALA A 86 7.24 -6.52 -2.86
CA ALA A 86 8.16 -5.93 -1.88
C ALA A 86 9.18 -5.00 -2.55
N ASP A 87 9.71 -5.37 -3.71
CA ASP A 87 10.63 -4.53 -4.48
C ASP A 87 9.93 -3.27 -5.00
N CYS A 88 8.70 -3.40 -5.50
CA CYS A 88 7.90 -2.24 -5.89
C CYS A 88 7.69 -1.27 -4.72
N ILE A 89 7.34 -1.79 -3.53
CA ILE A 89 7.15 -0.97 -2.32
C ILE A 89 8.45 -0.29 -1.91
N ALA A 90 9.58 -1.02 -1.91
CA ALA A 90 10.87 -0.49 -1.54
C ALA A 90 11.32 0.64 -2.49
N ARG A 91 11.14 0.44 -3.80
CA ARG A 91 11.43 1.45 -4.83
C ARG A 91 10.56 2.69 -4.65
N THR A 92 9.24 2.53 -4.53
CA THR A 92 8.33 3.68 -4.32
C THR A 92 8.60 4.41 -3.00
N ALA A 93 9.00 3.71 -1.94
CA ALA A 93 9.42 4.35 -0.69
C ALA A 93 10.71 5.17 -0.86
N ALA A 94 11.66 4.68 -1.66
CA ALA A 94 12.89 5.41 -1.98
C ALA A 94 12.59 6.66 -2.83
N GLU A 95 11.69 6.55 -3.81
CA GLU A 95 11.22 7.68 -4.61
C GLU A 95 10.57 8.76 -3.73
N LEU A 96 9.65 8.38 -2.81
CA LEU A 96 9.04 9.33 -1.88
C LEU A 96 10.10 10.03 -1.01
N ARG A 97 11.11 9.30 -0.54
CA ARG A 97 12.18 9.84 0.31
C ARG A 97 13.06 10.84 -0.45
N ALA A 98 13.22 10.68 -1.76
CA ALA A 98 14.04 11.56 -2.59
C ALA A 98 13.36 12.90 -2.92
N LEU A 99 12.06 13.04 -2.64
CA LEU A 99 11.32 14.30 -2.84
C LEU A 99 11.55 15.33 -1.73
N VAL A 100 12.16 14.93 -0.60
CA VAL A 100 12.37 15.74 0.61
C VAL A 100 13.85 15.81 0.96
#